data_AF-A0A6L5X6Q2-F1
#
_entry.id   AF-A0A6L5X6Q2-F1
#
_cell.length_a   1.000
_cell.length_b   1.000
_cell.length_c   1.000
_cell.angle_alpha   90.00
_cell.angle_beta   90.00
_cell.angle_gamma   90.00
#
_symmetry.space_group_name_H-M   'P 1'
#
loop_
_entity.id
_entity.type
_entity.pdbx_description
1 polymer ?
#
loop_
_entity_poly.entity_id
_entity_poly.type
_entity_poly.pdbx_seq_one_letter_code
_entity_poly.pdbx_strand_id
1 'polypeptide(L)'
;MLNCDCAYHEPRLHSQVGGKAPMTIEEMKAVDIRTVDPKTLVDVTTIKIDENLSKEERVAEFLRQVKNPYCFRVGDVVVKNVYSTDGVTLQDRFEQFARTL
;
A
#
# COMPACT_ATOMS: atom_id res chain seq x y z
N MET A 1 17.40 16.63 -1.79
CA MET A 1 16.99 15.22 -1.95
C MET A 1 16.98 14.59 -0.58
N LEU A 2 15.85 14.65 0.12
CA LEU A 2 15.70 14.05 1.44
C LEU A 2 15.25 12.60 1.23
N ASN A 3 16.20 11.67 1.46
CA ASN A 3 15.92 10.26 1.53
C ASN A 3 14.99 10.01 2.72
N CYS A 4 13.80 9.50 2.44
CA CYS A 4 12.85 9.08 3.47
C CYS A 4 13.23 7.65 3.87
N ASP A 5 14.26 7.52 4.70
CA ASP A 5 14.66 6.26 5.32
C ASP A 5 13.68 5.92 6.46
N CYS A 6 12.47 5.51 6.08
CA CYS A 6 11.56 4.85 7.02
C CYS A 6 11.98 3.38 7.11
N ALA A 7 13.03 3.12 7.89
CA ALA A 7 13.45 1.77 8.23
C ALA A 7 12.39 1.13 9.13
N TYR A 8 11.56 0.27 8.54
CA TYR A 8 10.69 -0.65 9.27
C TYR A 8 11.55 -1.50 10.21
N HIS A 9 11.52 -1.21 11.51
CA HIS A 9 12.07 -2.11 12.53
C HIS A 9 11.05 -3.23 12.77
N GLU A 10 11.40 -4.47 12.40
CA GLU A 10 10.60 -5.66 12.68
C GLU A 10 10.55 -5.93 14.20
N PRO A 11 9.35 -5.92 14.84
CA PRO A 11 9.21 -6.42 16.20
C PRO A 11 9.19 -7.96 16.19
N ARG A 12 9.95 -8.57 17.10
CA ARG A 12 10.06 -10.04 17.27
C ARG A 12 8.68 -10.70 17.37
N LEU A 13 8.39 -11.64 16.46
CA LEU A 13 7.20 -12.48 16.50
C LEU A 13 7.22 -13.39 17.74
N HIS A 14 6.32 -13.12 18.68
CA HIS A 14 5.87 -14.13 19.63
C HIS A 14 4.82 -15.02 18.96
N SER A 15 5.08 -16.32 19.02
CA SER A 15 4.37 -17.44 18.41
C SER A 15 2.84 -17.39 18.57
N GLN A 16 2.09 -17.42 17.46
CA GLN A 16 0.73 -17.99 17.42
C GLN A 16 0.40 -18.73 16.12
N VAL A 17 -0.44 -19.74 16.32
CA VAL A 17 -0.88 -20.85 15.47
C VAL A 17 -1.58 -20.38 14.18
N GLY A 18 -1.21 -20.95 13.03
CA GLY A 18 -2.09 -21.08 11.85
C GLY A 18 -2.29 -19.85 10.93
N GLY A 19 -1.65 -18.72 11.20
CA GLY A 19 -1.67 -17.56 10.29
C GLY A 19 -0.55 -17.65 9.26
N LYS A 20 -0.85 -17.42 7.97
CA LYS A 20 0.18 -17.19 6.95
C LYS A 20 1.13 -16.11 7.49
N ALA A 21 2.44 -16.36 7.44
CA ALA A 21 3.45 -15.39 7.86
C ALA A 21 3.18 -14.02 7.21
N PRO A 22 3.48 -12.90 7.88
CA PRO A 22 3.34 -11.58 7.29
C PRO A 22 4.08 -11.53 5.96
N MET A 23 3.40 -11.05 4.91
CA MET A 23 4.00 -10.98 3.58
C MET A 23 5.18 -10.02 3.57
N THR A 24 6.22 -10.36 2.82
CA THR A 24 7.31 -9.43 2.55
C THR A 24 6.85 -8.28 1.66
N ILE A 25 7.65 -7.21 1.59
CA ILE A 25 7.36 -6.06 0.73
C ILE A 25 7.34 -6.49 -0.75
N GLU A 26 8.24 -7.39 -1.14
CA GLU A 26 8.35 -7.92 -2.50
C GLU A 26 7.11 -8.77 -2.85
N GLU A 27 6.65 -9.60 -1.92
CA GLU A 27 5.43 -10.40 -2.09
C GLU A 27 4.19 -9.50 -2.22
N MET A 28 4.09 -8.44 -1.41
CA MET A 28 2.99 -7.48 -1.48
C MET A 28 2.93 -6.76 -2.84
N LYS A 29 4.08 -6.36 -3.38
CA LYS A 29 4.20 -5.75 -4.72
C LYS A 29 3.86 -6.73 -5.85
N ALA A 30 4.22 -8.00 -5.69
CA ALA A 30 4.08 -9.04 -6.71
C ALA A 30 2.63 -9.51 -6.92
N VAL A 31 1.69 -9.15 -6.04
CA VAL A 31 0.27 -9.53 -6.16
C VAL A 31 -0.29 -9.15 -7.55
N ASP A 32 -0.83 -10.14 -8.27
CA ASP A 32 -1.52 -9.89 -9.54
C ASP A 32 -2.97 -9.50 -9.29
N ILE A 33 -3.31 -8.25 -9.60
CA ILE A 33 -4.67 -7.69 -9.44
C ILE A 33 -5.75 -8.44 -10.23
N ARG A 34 -5.37 -9.18 -11.27
CA ARG A 34 -6.32 -9.91 -12.13
C ARG A 34 -6.76 -11.25 -11.54
N THR A 35 -6.06 -11.74 -10.52
CA THR A 35 -6.29 -13.07 -9.92
C THR A 35 -6.78 -13.00 -8.48
N VAL A 36 -6.80 -11.82 -7.87
CA VAL A 36 -7.34 -11.62 -6.51
C VAL A 36 -8.86 -11.64 -6.51
N ASP A 37 -9.45 -12.24 -5.47
CA ASP A 37 -10.86 -12.04 -5.17
C ASP A 37 -11.05 -10.67 -4.50
N PRO A 38 -11.78 -9.72 -5.10
CA PRO A 38 -12.01 -8.39 -4.54
C PRO A 38 -12.55 -8.43 -3.10
N LYS A 39 -13.38 -9.42 -2.75
CA LYS A 39 -13.98 -9.53 -1.42
C LYS A 39 -12.95 -9.82 -0.32
N THR A 40 -11.79 -10.35 -0.70
CA THR A 40 -10.69 -10.64 0.22
C THR A 40 -9.80 -9.43 0.48
N LEU A 41 -9.93 -8.36 -0.32
CA LEU A 41 -9.14 -7.15 -0.18
C LEU A 41 -9.74 -6.20 0.86
N VAL A 42 -8.85 -5.49 1.56
CA VAL A 42 -9.25 -4.42 2.47
C VAL A 42 -9.86 -3.27 1.69
N ASP A 43 -11.03 -2.82 2.13
CA ASP A 43 -11.67 -1.61 1.63
C ASP A 43 -11.12 -0.39 2.36
N VAL A 44 -10.35 0.44 1.65
CA VAL A 44 -9.72 1.60 2.28
C VAL A 44 -10.74 2.65 2.73
N THR A 45 -11.97 2.63 2.21
CA THR A 45 -13.05 3.53 2.67
C THR A 45 -13.50 3.21 4.10
N THR A 46 -13.18 2.01 4.61
CA THR A 46 -13.51 1.57 5.97
C THR A 46 -12.39 1.84 6.98
N ILE A 47 -11.21 2.24 6.50
CA ILE A 47 -10.06 2.58 7.35
C ILE A 47 -10.35 3.87 8.10
N LYS A 48 -10.05 3.87 9.40
CA LYS A 48 -10.21 5.04 10.26
C LYS A 48 -8.86 5.70 10.45
N ILE A 49 -8.77 6.96 10.05
CA ILE A 49 -7.62 7.82 10.33
C ILE A 49 -7.91 8.62 11.60
N ASP A 50 -7.09 8.45 12.63
CA ASP A 50 -7.15 9.29 13.83
C ASP A 50 -6.32 10.56 13.58
N GLU A 51 -7.00 11.70 13.43
CA GLU A 51 -6.36 12.98 13.16
C GLU A 51 -5.62 13.57 14.37
N ASN A 52 -5.81 13.01 15.57
CA ASN A 52 -5.10 13.44 16.78
C ASN A 52 -3.69 12.87 16.88
N LEU A 53 -3.37 11.85 16.07
CA LEU A 53 -2.05 11.22 16.03
C LEU A 53 -1.05 12.06 15.21
N SER A 54 0.24 11.92 15.52
CA SER A 54 1.30 12.48 14.67
C SER A 54 1.24 11.92 13.26
N LYS A 55 1.93 12.55 12.31
CA LYS A 55 1.92 12.08 10.91
C LYS A 55 2.50 10.67 10.81
N GLU A 56 3.56 10.40 11.54
CA GLU A 56 4.28 9.13 11.56
C GLU A 56 3.41 8.02 12.14
N GLU A 57 2.73 8.29 13.26
CA GLU A 57 1.79 7.35 13.88
C GLU A 57 0.58 7.08 12.98
N ARG A 58 0.02 8.10 12.32
CA ARG A 58 -1.07 7.92 11.35
C ARG A 58 -0.66 7.02 10.18
N VAL A 59 0.56 7.19 9.66
CA VAL A 59 1.07 6.35 8.57
C VAL A 59 1.23 4.91 9.05
N ALA A 60 1.83 4.69 10.22
CA ALA A 60 1.99 3.36 10.78
C ALA A 60 0.64 2.67 11.01
N GLU A 61 -0.33 3.39 11.56
CA GLU A 61 -1.68 2.89 11.83
C GLU A 61 -2.45 2.59 10.54
N PHE A 62 -2.34 3.45 9.52
CA PHE A 62 -2.88 3.19 8.18
C PHE A 62 -2.29 1.90 7.58
N LEU A 63 -0.96 1.74 7.62
CA LEU A 63 -0.27 0.58 7.07
C LEU A 63 -0.69 -0.71 7.79
N ARG A 64 -0.92 -0.64 9.10
CA ARG A 64 -1.46 -1.74 9.91
C ARG A 64 -2.88 -2.12 9.48
N GLN A 65 -3.75 -1.15 9.23
CA GLN A 65 -5.15 -1.38 8.85
C GLN A 65 -5.29 -1.89 7.40
N VAL A 66 -4.56 -1.30 6.44
CA VAL A 66 -4.64 -1.67 5.01
C VAL A 66 -4.03 -3.04 4.70
N LYS A 67 -3.10 -3.52 5.54
CA LYS A 67 -2.32 -4.76 5.40
C LYS A 67 -1.41 -4.78 4.16
N ASN A 68 -1.97 -4.67 2.95
CA ASN A 68 -1.23 -4.55 1.70
C ASN A 68 -1.50 -3.20 1.03
N PRO A 69 -0.62 -2.18 1.17
CA PRO A 69 -0.80 -0.87 0.52
C PRO A 69 -0.61 -0.89 -1.01
N TYR A 70 -0.14 -2.02 -1.58
CA TYR A 70 0.04 -2.18 -3.03
C TYR A 70 -1.19 -2.77 -3.72
N CYS A 71 -2.10 -3.44 -3.00
CA CYS A 71 -3.31 -4.05 -3.58
C CYS A 71 -4.47 -4.03 -2.57
N PHE A 72 -5.47 -3.21 -2.84
CA PHE A 72 -6.65 -2.99 -1.99
C PHE A 72 -7.87 -2.66 -2.85
N ARG A 73 -9.02 -2.38 -2.23
CA ARG A 73 -10.21 -1.90 -2.96
C ARG A 73 -10.76 -0.59 -2.40
N VAL A 74 -11.49 0.12 -3.24
CA VAL A 74 -12.27 1.33 -2.92
C VAL A 74 -13.70 1.03 -3.35
N GLY A 75 -14.57 0.65 -2.41
CA GLY A 75 -15.88 0.11 -2.75
C GLY A 75 -15.75 -1.11 -3.67
N ASP A 76 -16.32 -1.05 -4.87
CA ASP A 76 -16.30 -2.13 -5.87
C ASP A 76 -15.08 -2.10 -6.80
N VAL A 77 -14.20 -1.10 -6.67
CA VAL A 77 -13.03 -0.93 -7.54
C VAL A 77 -11.79 -1.52 -6.87
N VAL A 78 -11.12 -2.45 -7.54
CA VAL A 78 -9.80 -2.94 -7.10
C VAL A 78 -8.70 -2.01 -7.61
N VAL A 79 -7.78 -1.65 -6.73
CA VAL A 79 -6.67 -0.73 -7.00
C VAL A 79 -5.35 -1.44 -6.73
N LYS A 80 -4.43 -1.37 -7.69
CA LYS A 80 -3.03 -1.79 -7.53
C LYS A 80 -2.13 -0.60 -7.73
N ASN A 81 -1.26 -0.35 -6.75
CA ASN A 81 -0.22 0.67 -6.86
C ASN A 81 1.06 0.05 -7.42
N VAL A 82 1.58 0.65 -8.49
CA VAL A 82 2.87 0.29 -9.09
C VAL A 82 3.69 1.55 -9.23
N TYR A 83 4.95 1.49 -8.81
CA TYR A 83 5.90 2.59 -8.94
C TYR A 83 6.88 2.24 -10.04
N SER A 84 7.03 3.16 -10.99
CA SER A 84 8.07 3.04 -12.01
C SER A 84 9.44 3.29 -11.38
N THR A 85 10.46 2.61 -11.89
CA THR A 85 11.87 2.81 -11.51
C THR A 85 12.60 3.77 -12.44
N ASP A 86 11.94 4.28 -13.47
CA ASP A 86 12.52 5.20 -14.47
C ASP A 86 12.65 6.66 -13.99
N GLY A 87 12.21 6.95 -12.77
CA GLY A 87 12.27 8.28 -12.17
C GLY A 87 11.26 9.28 -12.74
N VAL A 88 10.42 8.88 -13.69
CA VAL A 88 9.38 9.74 -14.26
C VAL A 88 8.19 9.76 -13.32
N THR A 89 7.72 10.95 -12.94
CA THR A 89 6.62 11.09 -12.01
C THR A 89 5.28 10.81 -12.67
N LEU A 90 4.25 10.50 -11.86
CA LEU A 90 2.89 10.40 -12.35
C LEU A 90 2.42 11.71 -13.01
N GLN A 91 2.84 12.85 -12.46
CA GLN A 91 2.55 14.17 -13.05
C GLN A 91 3.16 14.30 -14.44
N ASP A 92 4.43 13.95 -14.63
CA ASP A 92 5.08 13.99 -15.96
C ASP A 92 4.34 13.12 -16.98
N ARG A 93 3.86 11.94 -16.54
CA ARG A 93 3.05 11.05 -17.38
C ARG A 93 1.71 11.67 -17.75
N PHE A 94 1.02 12.31 -16.81
CA PHE A 94 -0.23 13.02 -17.09
C PHE A 94 -0.02 14.22 -18.02
N GLU A 95 1.05 15.00 -17.83
CA GLU A 95 1.38 16.11 -18.73
C GLU A 95 1.68 15.63 -20.15
N GLN A 96 2.41 14.53 -20.31
CA GLN A 96 2.64 13.90 -21.61
C GLN A 96 1.33 13.45 -22.26
N PHE A 97 0.47 12.76 -21.50
CA PHE A 97 -0.84 12.31 -22.00
C PHE A 97 -1.72 13.49 -22.45
N ALA A 98 -1.81 14.54 -21.64
CA ALA A 98 -2.60 15.73 -21.95
C ALA A 98 -2.12 16.47 -23.21
N ARG A 99 -0.82 16.43 -23.52
CA ARG A 99 -0.26 17.02 -24.75
C ARG A 99 -0.58 16.23 -26.02
N THR A 100 -0.97 14.95 -25.87
CA THR A 100 -1.30 14.06 -26.99
C THR A 100 -2.80 13.99 -27.31
N LEU A 101 -3.63 14.66 -26.50
CA LEU A 101 -5.06 14.91 -26.76
C LEU A 101 -5.23 16.14 -27.65
#